data_AF-F7JR85-F1
#
_entry.id   AF-F7JR85-F1
#
_cell.length_a   1.000
_cell.length_b   1.000
_cell.length_c   1.000
_cell.angle_alpha   90.00
_cell.angle_beta   90.00
_cell.angle_gamma   90.00
#
_symmetry.space_group_name_H-M   'P 1'
#
loop_
_entity.id
_entity.type
_entity.pdbx_description
1 polymer ?
#
loop_
_entity_poly.entity_id
_entity_poly.type
_entity_poly.pdbx_seq_one_letter_code
_entity_poly.pdbx_strand_id
1 'polypeptide(L)'
;MGGKYFNDTFFVSDDVTSLISKRKMKINSYAKTLMRREEKYIEPIFIYSYSIFESTITEILRYYLIAFPEKINKNINIGKEQLLSTFMTHDILVSYIEEYIRKYSSKTLSEYLCFFKETLDIDVSLDLPLVDKISKQRNIIVHDNFKRDLLSLYIYNEKASCSNGADLLSYIQFLNEMLDIISAKICSKYVGYTKEKLVRCVWKSVFSTPVLRFDDIWNFDANGTLFTKDFETIKEKVKVISSTERLFLAIIFQQFDKTINEELFSFREIPSFVSLDNASKNKLIELINFFKYYPLFFGGEEIKK
;
A
#
# COMPACT_ATOMS: atom_id res chain seq x y z
N MET A 1 -21.46 -15.35 16.25
CA MET A 1 -20.01 -15.22 16.50
C MET A 1 -19.38 -14.79 15.18
N GLY A 2 -19.05 -13.51 15.04
CA GLY A 2 -18.51 -12.97 13.79
C GLY A 2 -17.10 -13.53 13.55
N GLY A 3 -16.91 -14.20 12.42
CA GLY A 3 -15.58 -14.59 11.97
C GLY A 3 -14.75 -13.32 11.80
N LYS A 4 -13.72 -13.16 12.63
CA LYS A 4 -12.63 -12.24 12.33
C LYS A 4 -11.91 -12.83 11.13
N TYR A 5 -12.34 -12.45 9.93
CA TYR A 5 -11.48 -12.48 8.76
C TYR A 5 -10.19 -11.75 9.09
N PHE A 6 -9.14 -12.06 8.33
CA PHE A 6 -7.81 -11.48 8.34
C PHE A 6 -7.80 -9.94 8.09
N ASN A 7 -8.51 -9.16 8.92
CA ASN A 7 -8.78 -7.73 8.69
C ASN A 7 -7.81 -6.80 9.42
N ASP A 8 -6.85 -7.31 10.20
CA ASP A 8 -5.97 -6.45 11.00
C ASP A 8 -4.54 -6.29 10.43
N THR A 9 -4.22 -6.89 9.26
CA THR A 9 -2.83 -7.29 9.01
C THR A 9 -2.40 -7.23 7.55
N PHE A 10 -2.60 -6.12 6.85
CA PHE A 10 -1.88 -5.88 5.59
C PHE A 10 -1.25 -4.48 5.51
N PHE A 11 -1.34 -3.70 6.59
CA PHE A 11 -0.80 -2.35 6.66
C PHE A 11 0.51 -2.33 7.44
N VAL A 12 1.54 -1.74 6.82
CA VAL A 12 2.84 -1.46 7.42
C VAL A 12 3.12 0.04 7.28
N SER A 13 3.30 0.73 8.41
CA SER A 13 3.51 2.19 8.40
C SER A 13 4.82 2.62 7.72
N ASP A 14 5.85 1.78 7.82
CA ASP A 14 7.13 1.96 7.15
C ASP A 14 7.03 1.92 5.62
N ASP A 15 6.09 1.13 5.07
CA ASP A 15 5.90 1.04 3.61
C ASP A 15 5.33 2.35 3.06
N VAL A 16 4.41 2.98 3.80
CA VAL A 16 3.89 4.32 3.48
C VAL A 16 4.99 5.38 3.52
N THR A 17 5.83 5.34 4.55
CA THR A 17 6.96 6.26 4.70
C THR A 17 7.98 6.10 3.58
N SER A 18 8.28 4.85 3.21
CA SER A 18 9.17 4.50 2.12
C SER A 18 8.63 4.98 0.77
N LEU A 19 7.32 4.81 0.54
CA LEU A 19 6.63 5.33 -0.65
C LEU A 19 6.75 6.86 -0.72
N ILE A 20 6.42 7.58 0.35
CA ILE A 20 6.51 9.05 0.40
C ILE A 20 7.94 9.51 0.11
N SER A 21 8.93 8.94 0.80
CA SER A 21 10.34 9.26 0.61
C SER A 21 10.78 9.07 -0.85
N LYS A 22 10.42 7.93 -1.47
CA LYS A 22 10.71 7.63 -2.87
C LYS A 22 10.07 8.64 -3.83
N ARG A 23 8.83 9.04 -3.58
CA ARG A 23 8.08 10.00 -4.41
C ARG A 23 8.65 11.41 -4.30
N LYS A 24 9.02 11.85 -3.10
CA LYS A 24 9.72 13.13 -2.86
C LYS A 24 11.09 13.18 -3.52
N MET A 25 11.88 12.12 -3.42
CA MET A 25 13.17 12.03 -4.12
C MET A 25 13.00 12.21 -5.63
N LYS A 26 11.92 11.66 -6.20
CA LYS A 26 11.57 11.83 -7.61
C LYS A 26 11.22 13.29 -7.94
N ILE A 27 10.36 13.95 -7.16
CA ILE A 27 10.03 15.38 -7.35
C ILE A 27 11.31 16.24 -7.30
N ASN A 28 12.12 16.05 -6.27
CA ASN A 28 13.30 16.86 -6.01
C ASN A 28 14.41 16.66 -7.04
N SER A 29 14.59 15.44 -7.56
CA SER A 29 15.60 15.18 -8.60
C SER A 29 15.25 15.86 -9.92
N TYR A 30 13.98 15.83 -10.33
CA TYR A 30 13.51 16.53 -11.53
C TYR A 30 13.59 18.05 -11.36
N ALA A 31 13.14 18.58 -10.21
CA ALA A 31 13.23 20.01 -9.92
C ALA A 31 14.67 20.51 -10.00
N LYS A 32 15.62 19.82 -9.35
CA LYS A 32 17.05 20.17 -9.38
C LYS A 32 17.66 20.10 -10.78
N THR A 33 17.28 19.11 -11.58
CA THR A 33 17.90 18.88 -12.91
C THR A 33 17.37 19.85 -13.96
N LEU A 34 16.06 20.11 -13.97
CA LEU A 34 15.40 20.90 -15.00
C LEU A 34 15.45 22.40 -14.72
N MET A 35 15.32 22.83 -13.47
CA MET A 35 15.41 24.27 -13.13
C MET A 35 16.82 24.84 -13.28
N ARG A 36 17.87 24.01 -13.14
CA ARG A 36 19.25 24.43 -13.45
C ARG A 36 19.47 24.74 -14.92
N ARG A 37 18.61 24.24 -15.81
CA ARG A 37 18.77 24.39 -17.25
C ARG A 37 18.01 25.62 -17.74
N GLU A 38 16.71 25.74 -17.45
CA GLU A 38 15.90 26.87 -17.93
C GLU A 38 14.63 27.09 -17.07
N GLU A 39 14.25 28.34 -16.81
CA GLU A 39 13.03 28.70 -16.05
C GLU A 39 11.74 28.21 -16.73
N LYS A 40 11.74 27.99 -18.05
CA LYS A 40 10.58 27.51 -18.83
C LYS A 40 10.03 26.16 -18.38
N TYR A 41 10.77 25.40 -17.58
CA TYR A 41 10.36 24.09 -17.09
C TYR A 41 9.56 24.13 -15.78
N ILE A 42 9.38 25.30 -15.16
CA ILE A 42 8.70 25.42 -13.86
C ILE A 42 7.25 24.90 -13.89
N GLU A 43 6.48 25.22 -14.93
CA GLU A 43 5.09 24.78 -15.08
C GLU A 43 4.99 23.25 -15.24
N PRO A 44 5.73 22.60 -16.16
CA PRO A 44 5.78 21.13 -16.23
C PRO A 44 6.19 20.46 -14.92
N ILE A 45 7.18 21.00 -14.20
CA ILE A 45 7.63 20.45 -12.92
C ILE A 45 6.53 20.59 -11.86
N PHE A 46 5.82 21.72 -11.84
CA PHE A 46 4.70 21.94 -10.93
C PHE A 46 3.58 20.93 -11.20
N ILE A 47 3.15 20.77 -12.45
CA ILE A 47 2.12 19.78 -12.84
C ILE A 47 2.56 18.37 -12.44
N TYR A 48 3.81 18.01 -12.72
CA TYR A 48 4.35 16.72 -12.35
C TYR A 48 4.33 16.49 -10.84
N SER A 49 4.77 17.49 -10.06
CA SER A 49 4.80 17.43 -8.59
C SER A 49 3.40 17.28 -8.01
N TYR A 50 2.44 18.03 -8.56
CA TYR A 50 1.03 17.94 -8.21
C TYR A 50 0.46 16.53 -8.50
N SER A 51 0.73 15.96 -9.67
CA SER A 51 0.30 14.60 -10.01
C SER A 51 0.95 13.53 -9.13
N ILE A 52 2.23 13.69 -8.77
CA ILE A 52 2.91 12.80 -7.83
C ILE A 52 2.28 12.91 -6.44
N PHE A 53 1.95 14.12 -6.00
CA PHE A 53 1.26 14.33 -4.73
C PHE A 53 -0.10 13.61 -4.71
N GLU A 54 -1.00 13.91 -5.64
CA GLU A 54 -2.34 13.28 -5.69
C GLU A 54 -2.27 11.76 -5.81
N SER A 55 -1.36 11.24 -6.66
CA SER A 55 -1.18 9.78 -6.81
C SER A 55 -0.62 9.14 -5.54
N THR A 56 0.23 9.83 -4.78
CA THR A 56 0.74 9.33 -3.50
C THR A 56 -0.37 9.23 -2.46
N ILE A 57 -1.21 10.28 -2.32
CA ILE A 57 -2.39 10.26 -1.44
C ILE A 57 -3.34 9.11 -1.80
N THR A 58 -3.58 8.93 -3.10
CA THR A 58 -4.44 7.86 -3.65
C THR A 58 -3.88 6.47 -3.34
N GLU A 59 -2.58 6.25 -3.52
CA GLU A 59 -1.94 4.96 -3.24
C GLU A 59 -2.00 4.62 -1.75
N ILE A 60 -1.78 5.61 -0.88
CA ILE A 60 -1.88 5.43 0.57
C ILE A 60 -3.31 5.05 0.97
N LEU A 61 -4.33 5.72 0.41
CA LEU A 61 -5.73 5.38 0.66
C LEU A 61 -6.05 3.96 0.19
N ARG A 62 -5.61 3.58 -1.00
CA ARG A 62 -5.80 2.22 -1.52
C ARG A 62 -5.19 1.19 -0.59
N TYR A 63 -3.92 1.37 -0.24
CA TYR A 63 -3.20 0.47 0.65
C TYR A 63 -3.87 0.37 2.03
N TYR A 64 -4.30 1.51 2.59
CA TYR A 64 -5.01 1.56 3.87
C TYR A 64 -6.40 0.90 3.82
N LEU A 65 -7.22 1.21 2.81
CA LEU A 65 -8.58 0.66 2.70
C LEU A 65 -8.61 -0.82 2.36
N ILE A 66 -7.58 -1.35 1.68
CA ILE A 66 -7.41 -2.79 1.50
C ILE A 66 -7.16 -3.47 2.85
N ALA A 67 -6.36 -2.85 3.72
CA ALA A 67 -6.07 -3.36 5.05
C ALA A 67 -7.23 -3.17 6.05
N PHE A 68 -8.01 -2.10 5.91
CA PHE A 68 -9.11 -1.72 6.80
C PHE A 68 -10.43 -1.50 6.03
N PRO A 69 -10.99 -2.55 5.40
CA PRO A 69 -12.16 -2.43 4.53
C PRO A 69 -13.42 -1.97 5.28
N GLU A 70 -13.48 -2.14 6.60
CA GLU A 70 -14.57 -1.65 7.44
C GLU A 70 -14.68 -0.12 7.50
N LYS A 71 -13.65 0.60 7.05
CA LYS A 71 -13.66 2.07 6.91
C LYS A 71 -14.43 2.54 5.67
N ILE A 72 -14.75 1.63 4.77
CA ILE A 72 -15.55 1.93 3.58
C ILE A 72 -17.04 2.03 3.98
N ASN A 73 -17.82 2.78 3.21
CA ASN A 73 -19.25 2.96 3.47
C ASN A 73 -19.99 1.59 3.57
N LYS A 74 -20.94 1.47 4.48
CA LYS A 74 -21.65 0.22 4.81
C LYS A 74 -22.44 -0.38 3.64
N ASN A 75 -22.81 0.44 2.65
CA ASN A 75 -23.57 0.01 1.50
C ASN A 75 -22.65 -0.18 0.29
N ILE A 76 -22.30 -1.44 0.02
CA ILE A 76 -21.56 -1.86 -1.18
C ILE A 76 -22.59 -2.30 -2.23
N ASN A 77 -22.57 -1.67 -3.39
CA ASN A 77 -23.37 -2.10 -4.53
C ASN A 77 -22.44 -2.80 -5.52
N ILE A 78 -22.59 -4.11 -5.68
CA ILE A 78 -21.73 -4.92 -6.56
C ILE A 78 -22.55 -5.27 -7.80
N GLY A 79 -22.06 -4.87 -8.98
CA GLY A 79 -22.68 -5.23 -10.24
C GLY A 79 -22.67 -6.75 -10.46
N LYS A 80 -23.74 -7.30 -11.05
CA LYS A 80 -23.84 -8.73 -11.35
C LYS A 80 -22.67 -9.23 -12.19
N GLU A 81 -22.24 -8.46 -13.19
CA GLU A 81 -21.10 -8.82 -14.05
C GLU A 81 -19.80 -8.92 -13.25
N GLN A 82 -19.55 -7.98 -12.34
CA GLN A 82 -18.36 -7.95 -11.49
C GLN A 82 -18.33 -9.12 -10.49
N LEU A 83 -19.49 -9.50 -9.96
CA LEU A 83 -19.62 -10.68 -9.10
C LEU A 83 -19.34 -11.97 -9.87
N LEU A 84 -19.75 -12.06 -11.13
CA LEU A 84 -19.60 -13.26 -11.97
C LEU A 84 -18.23 -13.35 -12.65
N SER A 85 -17.56 -12.23 -12.90
CA SER A 85 -16.26 -12.18 -13.60
C SER A 85 -15.07 -12.42 -12.67
N THR A 86 -15.29 -12.44 -11.36
CA THR A 86 -14.21 -12.46 -10.37
C THR A 86 -14.23 -13.72 -9.53
N PHE A 87 -13.14 -14.50 -9.56
CA PHE A 87 -13.03 -15.75 -8.80
C PHE A 87 -12.71 -15.54 -7.31
N MET A 88 -12.21 -14.36 -6.95
CA MET A 88 -11.75 -14.03 -5.60
C MET A 88 -12.49 -12.80 -5.07
N THR A 89 -13.11 -12.92 -3.89
CA THR A 89 -13.77 -11.80 -3.20
C THR A 89 -12.84 -10.60 -2.99
N HIS A 90 -11.55 -10.85 -2.87
CA HIS A 90 -10.54 -9.81 -2.74
C HIS A 90 -10.46 -8.88 -3.96
N ASP A 91 -10.51 -9.41 -5.17
CA ASP A 91 -10.43 -8.60 -6.39
C ASP A 91 -11.69 -7.72 -6.59
N ILE A 92 -12.85 -8.20 -6.08
CA ILE A 92 -14.08 -7.40 -5.98
C ILE A 92 -13.88 -6.23 -5.00
N LEU A 93 -13.30 -6.49 -3.84
CA LEU A 93 -13.02 -5.47 -2.83
C LEU A 93 -12.08 -4.39 -3.38
N VAL A 94 -10.99 -4.77 -4.04
CA VAL A 94 -10.04 -3.82 -4.66
C VAL A 94 -10.75 -2.95 -5.68
N SER A 95 -11.56 -3.54 -6.55
CA SER A 95 -12.32 -2.79 -7.56
C SER A 95 -13.29 -1.78 -6.92
N TYR A 96 -13.97 -2.19 -5.84
CA TYR A 96 -14.86 -1.30 -5.11
C TYR A 96 -14.13 -0.16 -4.38
N ILE A 97 -12.94 -0.44 -3.82
CA ILE A 97 -12.08 0.58 -3.23
C ILE A 97 -11.70 1.64 -4.27
N GLU A 98 -11.35 1.24 -5.50
CA GLU A 98 -11.06 2.19 -6.58
C GLU A 98 -12.25 3.10 -6.89
N GLU A 99 -13.45 2.54 -6.99
CA GLU A 99 -14.67 3.34 -7.22
C GLU A 99 -14.95 4.29 -6.06
N TYR A 100 -14.76 3.81 -4.83
CA TYR A 100 -14.95 4.59 -3.62
C TYR A 100 -13.97 5.77 -3.55
N ILE A 101 -12.68 5.53 -3.81
CA ILE A 101 -11.66 6.59 -3.86
C ILE A 101 -11.99 7.57 -4.99
N ARG A 102 -12.36 7.07 -6.19
CA ARG A 102 -12.67 7.90 -7.37
C ARG A 102 -13.83 8.88 -7.13
N LYS A 103 -14.82 8.50 -6.32
CA LYS A 103 -15.92 9.38 -5.91
C LYS A 103 -15.43 10.64 -5.19
N TYR A 104 -14.33 10.57 -4.45
CA TYR A 104 -13.76 11.71 -3.73
C TYR A 104 -12.60 12.36 -4.47
N SER A 105 -11.78 11.59 -5.19
CA SER A 105 -10.64 12.14 -5.94
C SER A 105 -11.07 12.98 -7.15
N SER A 106 -12.33 12.87 -7.58
CA SER A 106 -12.92 13.71 -8.63
C SER A 106 -13.45 15.06 -8.12
N LYS A 107 -13.43 15.28 -6.81
CA LYS A 107 -13.81 16.55 -6.17
C LYS A 107 -12.62 17.51 -6.11
N THR A 108 -12.78 18.62 -5.36
CA THR A 108 -11.65 19.53 -5.11
C THR A 108 -10.54 18.86 -4.30
N LEU A 109 -9.30 19.31 -4.46
CA LEU A 109 -8.16 18.76 -3.71
C LEU A 109 -8.37 18.90 -2.20
N SER A 110 -8.93 20.03 -1.74
CA SER A 110 -9.26 20.27 -0.34
C SER A 110 -10.26 19.25 0.20
N GLU A 111 -11.35 18.97 -0.53
CA GLU A 111 -12.30 17.92 -0.15
C GLU A 111 -11.65 16.54 -0.14
N TYR A 112 -10.76 16.26 -1.09
CA TYR A 112 -10.07 14.97 -1.16
C TYR A 112 -9.10 14.78 0.01
N LEU A 113 -8.37 15.82 0.41
CA LEU A 113 -7.49 15.80 1.58
C LEU A 113 -8.29 15.72 2.90
N CYS A 114 -9.46 16.34 2.98
CA CYS A 114 -10.38 16.16 4.11
C CYS A 114 -10.86 14.71 4.21
N PHE A 115 -11.28 14.11 3.10
CA PHE A 115 -11.64 12.69 3.04
C PHE A 115 -10.46 11.78 3.42
N PHE A 116 -9.25 12.10 2.96
CA PHE A 116 -8.04 11.37 3.30
C PHE A 116 -7.79 11.35 4.81
N LYS A 117 -7.75 12.53 5.45
CA LYS A 117 -7.48 12.64 6.88
C LYS A 117 -8.56 11.97 7.73
N GLU A 118 -9.83 12.04 7.32
CA GLU A 118 -10.95 11.42 8.03
C GLU A 118 -10.91 9.90 7.93
N THR A 119 -10.58 9.38 6.75
CA THR A 119 -10.52 7.93 6.49
C THR A 119 -9.40 7.27 7.30
N LEU A 120 -8.22 7.90 7.30
CA LEU A 120 -7.06 7.46 8.10
C LEU A 120 -7.17 7.91 9.56
N ASP A 121 -8.14 8.75 9.89
CA ASP A 121 -8.37 9.34 11.22
C ASP A 121 -7.07 9.98 11.77
N ILE A 122 -6.33 10.67 10.91
CA ILE A 122 -5.08 11.37 11.25
C ILE A 122 -5.34 12.88 11.39
N ASP A 123 -4.71 13.50 12.38
CA ASP A 123 -4.82 14.94 12.60
C ASP A 123 -3.75 15.70 11.81
N VAL A 124 -4.09 16.11 10.59
CA VAL A 124 -3.26 16.92 9.69
C VAL A 124 -3.88 18.30 9.57
N SER A 125 -3.13 19.35 9.96
CA SER A 125 -3.51 20.74 9.71
C SER A 125 -3.38 21.03 8.22
N LEU A 126 -4.51 21.31 7.56
CA LEU A 126 -4.56 21.63 6.14
C LEU A 126 -4.76 23.15 5.98
N ASP A 127 -3.83 23.83 5.31
CA ASP A 127 -4.06 25.19 4.81
C ASP A 127 -4.98 25.12 3.58
N LEU A 128 -6.29 24.96 3.82
CA LEU A 128 -7.29 24.80 2.77
C LEU A 128 -7.28 25.98 1.76
N PRO A 129 -7.17 27.27 2.18
CA PRO A 129 -7.01 28.37 1.24
C PRO A 129 -5.83 28.21 0.27
N LEU A 130 -4.67 27.77 0.77
CA LEU A 130 -3.50 27.54 -0.06
C LEU A 130 -3.67 26.33 -0.98
N VAL A 131 -4.24 25.23 -0.48
CA VAL A 131 -4.55 24.03 -1.28
C VAL A 131 -5.49 24.38 -2.44
N ASP A 132 -6.53 25.16 -2.19
CA ASP A 132 -7.46 25.62 -3.23
C ASP A 132 -6.76 26.52 -4.25
N LYS A 133 -5.85 27.40 -3.80
CA LYS A 133 -5.04 28.24 -4.69
C LYS A 133 -4.16 27.39 -5.60
N ILE A 134 -3.49 26.38 -5.06
CA ILE A 134 -2.65 25.44 -5.81
C ILE A 134 -3.48 24.66 -6.84
N SER A 135 -4.65 24.15 -6.44
CA SER A 135 -5.55 23.42 -7.33
C SER A 135 -6.07 24.30 -8.47
N LYS A 136 -6.43 25.57 -8.19
CA LYS A 136 -6.81 26.54 -9.22
C LYS A 136 -5.67 26.80 -10.19
N GLN A 137 -4.45 26.99 -9.68
CA GLN A 137 -3.27 27.21 -10.52
C GLN A 137 -3.01 26.02 -11.45
N ARG A 138 -3.16 24.78 -10.95
CA ARG A 138 -3.08 23.57 -11.79
C ARG A 138 -4.11 23.61 -12.91
N ASN A 139 -5.36 23.95 -12.61
CA ASN A 139 -6.41 24.00 -13.62
C ASN A 139 -6.16 25.08 -14.68
N ILE A 140 -5.65 26.25 -14.29
CA ILE A 140 -5.27 27.32 -15.23
C ILE A 140 -4.18 26.84 -16.19
N ILE A 141 -3.12 26.22 -15.66
CA ILE A 141 -2.00 25.72 -16.48
C ILE A 141 -2.45 24.59 -17.42
N VAL A 142 -3.31 23.68 -16.96
CA VAL A 142 -3.75 22.52 -17.76
C VAL A 142 -4.84 22.88 -18.78
N HIS A 143 -5.80 23.73 -18.41
CA HIS A 143 -6.99 23.99 -19.21
C HIS A 143 -7.04 25.39 -19.84
N ASP A 144 -6.59 26.43 -19.14
CA ASP A 144 -6.71 27.81 -19.63
C ASP A 144 -5.53 28.23 -20.53
N ASN A 145 -4.32 27.70 -20.31
CA ASN A 145 -3.24 27.83 -21.30
C ASN A 145 -3.54 27.04 -22.59
N PHE A 146 -4.40 26.03 -22.54
CA PHE A 146 -4.86 25.30 -23.73
C PHE A 146 -6.00 26.02 -24.46
N LYS A 147 -6.88 26.74 -23.74
CA LYS A 147 -7.92 27.62 -24.30
C LYS A 147 -7.39 28.91 -24.94
N ARG A 148 -6.13 29.28 -24.70
CA ARG A 148 -5.41 30.23 -25.56
C ARG A 148 -5.08 29.53 -26.87
N ASP A 149 -6.11 29.33 -27.70
CA ASP A 149 -5.98 28.83 -29.06
C ASP A 149 -4.81 29.54 -29.75
N LEU A 150 -4.01 28.82 -30.52
CA LEU A 150 -2.99 29.37 -31.42
C LEU A 150 -3.49 30.60 -32.20
N LEU A 151 -4.80 30.60 -32.53
CA LEU A 151 -5.51 31.69 -33.18
C LEU A 151 -5.62 32.96 -32.34
N SER A 152 -5.83 32.84 -31.03
CA SER A 152 -5.91 33.98 -30.09
C SER A 152 -4.56 34.67 -29.87
N LEU A 153 -3.49 33.88 -29.74
CA LEU A 153 -2.11 34.39 -29.66
C LEU A 153 -1.70 35.11 -30.96
N TYR A 154 -2.13 34.58 -32.11
CA TYR A 154 -1.86 35.17 -33.42
C TYR A 154 -2.66 36.46 -33.70
N ILE A 155 -3.94 36.52 -33.31
CA ILE A 155 -4.81 37.67 -33.60
C ILE A 155 -4.58 38.83 -32.63
N TYR A 156 -4.40 38.57 -31.34
CA TYR A 156 -4.44 39.62 -30.31
C TYR A 156 -3.08 39.99 -29.71
N ASN A 157 -1.99 39.33 -30.12
CA ASN A 157 -0.63 39.57 -29.59
C ASN A 157 -0.58 39.50 -28.04
N GLU A 158 -1.47 38.73 -27.43
CA GLU A 158 -1.54 38.61 -25.97
C GLU A 158 -0.31 37.84 -25.47
N LYS A 159 0.46 38.46 -24.57
CA LYS A 159 1.49 37.73 -23.83
C LYS A 159 0.81 36.68 -22.96
N ALA A 160 1.21 35.42 -23.12
CA ALA A 160 0.82 34.38 -22.20
C ALA A 160 1.17 34.83 -20.77
N SER A 161 0.17 34.93 -19.90
CA SER A 161 0.39 35.18 -18.47
C SER A 161 1.15 33.98 -17.91
N CYS A 162 2.47 34.07 -17.86
CA CYS A 162 3.29 33.13 -17.12
C CYS A 162 2.89 33.21 -15.65
N SER A 163 2.54 32.07 -15.08
CA SER A 163 2.51 31.89 -13.63
C SER A 163 3.83 32.41 -13.06
N ASN A 164 3.82 33.18 -11.98
CA ASN A 164 5.06 33.62 -11.35
C ASN A 164 5.87 32.38 -10.92
N GLY A 165 7.06 32.18 -11.48
CA GLY A 165 7.87 30.99 -11.24
C GLY A 165 8.21 30.78 -9.76
N ALA A 166 8.34 31.88 -9.00
CA ALA A 166 8.55 31.83 -7.55
C ALA A 166 7.33 31.24 -6.81
N ASP A 167 6.11 31.59 -7.23
CA ASP A 167 4.88 31.05 -6.62
C ASP A 167 4.77 29.55 -6.88
N LEU A 168 5.03 29.09 -8.11
CA LEU A 168 5.00 27.68 -8.45
C LEU A 168 6.05 26.87 -7.66
N LEU A 169 7.24 27.43 -7.48
CA LEU A 169 8.27 26.80 -6.66
C LEU A 169 7.82 26.68 -5.20
N SER A 170 7.20 27.73 -4.65
CA SER A 170 6.64 27.69 -3.29
C SER A 170 5.53 26.63 -3.16
N TYR A 171 4.71 26.45 -4.19
CA TYR A 171 3.68 25.40 -4.20
C TYR A 171 4.28 24.00 -4.25
N ILE A 172 5.35 23.78 -5.03
CA ILE A 172 6.08 22.49 -5.03
C ILE A 172 6.67 22.19 -3.66
N GLN A 173 7.23 23.20 -2.98
CA GLN A 173 7.75 23.06 -1.62
C GLN A 173 6.64 22.70 -0.65
N PHE A 174 5.52 23.43 -0.68
CA PHE A 174 4.35 23.13 0.14
C PHE A 174 3.85 21.69 -0.04
N LEU A 175 3.71 21.21 -1.28
CA LEU A 175 3.28 19.83 -1.54
C LEU A 175 4.25 18.78 -0.93
N ASN A 176 5.56 19.05 -0.97
CA ASN A 176 6.57 18.18 -0.35
C ASN A 176 6.49 18.20 1.18
N GLU A 177 6.32 19.38 1.78
CA GLU A 177 6.19 19.55 3.23
C GLU A 177 4.92 18.87 3.76
N MET A 178 3.82 18.98 3.00
CA MET A 178 2.58 18.28 3.32
C MET A 178 2.75 16.76 3.34
N LEU A 179 3.55 16.20 2.42
CA LEU A 179 3.88 14.78 2.44
C LEU A 179 4.69 14.39 3.69
N ASP A 180 5.59 15.25 4.18
CA ASP A 180 6.32 15.00 5.43
C ASP A 180 5.41 15.00 6.65
N ILE A 181 4.50 15.97 6.72
CA ILE A 181 3.51 16.06 7.79
C ILE A 181 2.63 14.80 7.79
N ILE A 182 2.13 14.40 6.62
CA ILE A 182 1.33 13.17 6.47
C ILE A 182 2.14 11.94 6.91
N SER A 183 3.39 11.82 6.46
CA SER A 183 4.26 10.70 6.84
C SER A 183 4.43 10.64 8.36
N ALA A 184 4.78 11.75 9.00
CA ALA A 184 4.98 11.82 10.45
C ALA A 184 3.72 11.43 11.23
N LYS A 185 2.55 11.91 10.80
CA LYS A 185 1.26 11.60 11.44
C LYS A 185 0.88 10.13 11.28
N ILE A 186 1.12 9.54 10.11
CA ILE A 186 0.90 8.11 9.88
C ILE A 186 1.86 7.27 10.73
N CYS A 187 3.16 7.59 10.74
CA CYS A 187 4.15 6.90 11.59
C CYS A 187 3.77 6.93 13.06
N SER A 188 3.35 8.10 13.56
CA SER A 188 2.97 8.26 14.96
C SER A 188 1.71 7.46 15.31
N LYS A 189 0.66 7.54 14.48
CA LYS A 189 -0.61 6.85 14.74
C LYS A 189 -0.50 5.34 14.59
N TYR A 190 0.23 4.89 13.59
CA TYR A 190 0.33 3.49 13.19
C TYR A 190 1.69 2.86 13.53
N VAL A 191 2.37 3.37 14.57
CA VAL A 191 3.67 2.86 15.04
C VAL A 191 3.64 1.36 15.35
N GLY A 192 2.50 0.86 15.81
CA GLY A 192 2.31 -0.56 16.11
C GLY A 192 2.04 -1.44 14.88
N TYR A 193 2.07 -0.93 13.66
CA TYR A 193 1.85 -1.67 12.41
C TYR A 193 3.17 -1.90 11.70
N THR A 194 3.94 -2.86 12.20
CA THR A 194 5.28 -3.23 11.69
C THR A 194 5.26 -4.54 10.91
N LYS A 195 6.28 -4.77 10.07
CA LYS A 195 6.44 -6.06 9.38
C LYS A 195 6.60 -7.22 10.36
N GLU A 196 7.30 -7.01 11.48
CA GLU A 196 7.41 -8.04 12.54
C GLU A 196 6.02 -8.41 13.10
N LYS A 197 5.17 -7.43 13.41
CA LYS A 197 3.82 -7.72 13.89
C LYS A 197 3.01 -8.43 12.81
N LEU A 198 3.13 -7.98 11.57
CA LEU A 198 2.46 -8.58 10.42
C LEU A 198 2.81 -10.07 10.28
N VAL A 199 4.11 -10.41 10.25
CA VAL A 199 4.54 -11.81 10.07
C VAL A 199 4.08 -12.70 11.22
N ARG A 200 4.13 -12.19 12.46
CA ARG A 200 3.68 -12.92 13.65
C ARG A 200 2.16 -13.14 13.64
N CYS A 201 1.38 -12.16 13.19
CA CYS A 201 -0.06 -12.32 13.06
C CYS A 201 -0.44 -13.32 11.97
N VAL A 202 0.24 -13.28 10.81
CA VAL A 202 0.05 -14.24 9.72
C VAL A 202 0.36 -15.66 10.19
N TRP A 203 1.46 -15.81 10.93
CA TRP A 203 1.82 -17.10 11.48
C TRP A 203 0.76 -17.63 12.46
N LYS A 204 0.27 -16.79 13.37
CA LYS A 204 -0.70 -17.15 14.40
C LYS A 204 -2.09 -17.49 13.84
N SER A 205 -2.50 -16.85 12.75
CA SER A 205 -3.79 -17.13 12.11
C SER A 205 -3.78 -18.48 11.38
N VAL A 206 -2.64 -18.85 10.80
CA VAL A 206 -2.43 -20.15 10.18
C VAL A 206 -2.28 -21.23 11.27
N PHE A 207 -1.34 -21.04 12.20
CA PHE A 207 -0.99 -21.98 13.27
C PHE A 207 -1.49 -21.50 14.62
N SER A 208 -2.62 -22.07 15.05
CA SER A 208 -3.23 -21.79 16.35
C SER A 208 -2.74 -22.74 17.47
N THR A 209 -1.96 -23.77 17.13
CA THR A 209 -1.49 -24.76 18.10
C THR A 209 -0.23 -24.27 18.81
N PRO A 210 -0.01 -24.69 20.09
CA PRO A 210 1.17 -24.29 20.84
C PRO A 210 2.46 -24.97 20.36
N VAL A 211 2.38 -25.91 19.41
CA VAL A 211 3.53 -26.68 18.90
C VAL A 211 4.36 -25.87 17.91
N LEU A 212 3.70 -25.08 17.05
CA LEU A 212 4.30 -24.24 16.04
C LEU A 212 4.23 -22.77 16.47
N ARG A 213 4.81 -22.42 17.62
CA ARG A 213 4.97 -21.00 17.98
C ARG A 213 5.94 -20.35 17.00
N PHE A 214 5.70 -19.10 16.66
CA PHE A 214 6.56 -18.35 15.73
C PHE A 214 8.02 -18.41 16.17
N ASP A 215 8.27 -18.07 17.44
CA ASP A 215 9.62 -18.04 18.03
C ASP A 215 10.21 -19.45 18.24
N ASP A 216 9.50 -20.53 17.96
CA ASP A 216 10.07 -21.87 17.97
C ASP A 216 10.68 -22.27 16.62
N ILE A 217 10.26 -21.60 15.54
CA ILE A 217 10.66 -21.90 14.16
C ILE A 217 11.57 -20.82 13.60
N TRP A 218 11.29 -19.56 13.93
CA TRP A 218 11.95 -18.40 13.33
C TRP A 218 12.78 -17.62 14.33
N ASN A 219 13.81 -16.96 13.81
CA ASN A 219 14.59 -15.91 14.45
C ASN A 219 14.84 -14.77 13.46
N PHE A 220 15.27 -13.62 13.98
CA PHE A 220 15.75 -12.49 13.18
C PHE A 220 17.27 -12.41 13.28
N ASP A 221 17.93 -12.23 12.15
CA ASP A 221 19.37 -11.98 12.12
C ASP A 221 19.71 -10.54 12.55
N ALA A 222 20.99 -10.19 12.53
CA ALA A 222 21.45 -8.84 12.88
C ALA A 222 20.92 -7.75 11.92
N ASN A 223 20.51 -8.13 10.71
CA ASN A 223 19.93 -7.26 9.69
C ASN A 223 18.39 -7.31 9.70
N GLY A 224 17.77 -7.97 10.68
CA GLY A 224 16.32 -8.07 10.75
C GLY A 224 15.65 -9.00 9.75
N THR A 225 16.41 -9.84 9.06
CA THR A 225 15.91 -10.83 8.11
C THR A 225 15.53 -12.12 8.85
N LEU A 226 14.48 -12.79 8.39
CA LEU A 226 14.08 -14.07 8.95
C LEU A 226 15.04 -15.19 8.57
N PHE A 227 15.35 -16.04 9.55
CA PHE A 227 15.98 -17.32 9.32
C PHE A 227 15.36 -18.38 10.23
N THR A 228 15.44 -19.64 9.78
CA THR A 228 14.95 -20.78 10.55
C THR A 228 15.88 -21.10 11.70
N LYS A 229 15.30 -21.55 12.82
CA LYS A 229 16.06 -22.14 13.93
C LYS A 229 16.65 -23.49 13.53
N ASP A 230 17.35 -24.11 14.48
CA ASP A 230 17.90 -25.46 14.37
C ASP A 230 16.96 -26.43 13.64
N PHE A 231 17.46 -27.02 12.57
CA PHE A 231 16.68 -27.85 11.65
C PHE A 231 16.14 -29.11 12.32
N GLU A 232 16.93 -29.74 13.21
CA GLU A 232 16.50 -30.95 13.93
C GLU A 232 15.32 -30.66 14.86
N THR A 233 15.32 -29.50 15.52
CA THR A 233 14.18 -29.06 16.34
C THR A 233 12.90 -28.89 15.51
N ILE A 234 13.02 -28.32 14.30
CA ILE A 234 11.88 -28.17 13.38
C ILE A 234 11.36 -29.54 12.93
N LYS A 235 12.28 -30.45 12.59
CA LYS A 235 11.96 -31.82 12.15
C LYS A 235 11.19 -32.62 13.21
N GLU A 236 11.57 -32.51 14.48
CA GLU A 236 10.82 -33.15 15.57
C GLU A 236 9.42 -32.55 15.74
N LYS A 237 9.27 -31.24 15.56
CA LYS A 237 7.94 -30.59 15.59
C LYS A 237 7.05 -31.03 14.43
N VAL A 238 7.61 -31.18 13.22
CA VAL A 238 6.86 -31.64 12.04
C VAL A 238 6.23 -33.03 12.26
N LYS A 239 6.88 -33.92 13.02
CA LYS A 239 6.36 -35.26 13.32
C LYS A 239 5.06 -35.25 14.12
N VAL A 240 4.86 -34.24 14.98
CA VAL A 240 3.74 -34.20 15.94
C VAL A 240 2.58 -33.30 15.52
N ILE A 241 2.74 -32.52 14.43
CA ILE A 241 1.67 -31.66 13.90
C ILE A 241 0.74 -32.43 12.96
N SER A 242 -0.48 -31.90 12.78
CA SER A 242 -1.47 -32.47 11.88
C SER A 242 -1.05 -32.39 10.41
N SER A 243 -1.61 -33.25 9.56
CA SER A 243 -1.36 -33.22 8.10
C SER A 243 -1.73 -31.87 7.48
N THR A 244 -2.80 -31.22 7.94
CA THR A 244 -3.18 -29.86 7.51
C THR A 244 -2.14 -28.82 7.89
N GLU A 245 -1.58 -28.86 9.11
CA GLU A 245 -0.50 -27.96 9.49
C GLU A 245 0.78 -28.23 8.69
N ARG A 246 1.09 -29.49 8.38
CA ARG A 246 2.19 -29.83 7.47
C ARG A 246 2.02 -29.19 6.10
N LEU A 247 0.81 -29.20 5.54
CA LEU A 247 0.51 -28.49 4.28
C LEU A 247 0.83 -26.99 4.39
N PHE A 248 0.34 -26.30 5.41
CA PHE A 248 0.59 -24.87 5.56
C PHE A 248 2.07 -24.54 5.75
N LEU A 249 2.78 -25.34 6.55
CA LEU A 249 4.20 -25.15 6.81
C LEU A 249 5.02 -25.42 5.53
N ALA A 250 4.66 -26.45 4.78
CA ALA A 250 5.26 -26.72 3.47
C ALA A 250 5.04 -25.55 2.49
N ILE A 251 3.85 -24.94 2.46
CA ILE A 251 3.62 -23.78 1.58
C ILE A 251 4.51 -22.60 2.00
N ILE A 252 4.64 -22.32 3.30
CA ILE A 252 5.49 -21.23 3.79
C ILE A 252 6.96 -21.49 3.50
N PHE A 253 7.47 -22.68 3.82
CA PHE A 253 8.86 -23.02 3.55
C PHE A 253 9.19 -23.08 2.06
N GLN A 254 8.22 -23.41 1.19
CA GLN A 254 8.43 -23.35 -0.26
C GLN A 254 8.76 -21.93 -0.74
N GLN A 255 8.29 -20.89 -0.04
CA GLN A 255 8.64 -19.50 -0.33
C GLN A 255 10.00 -19.08 0.26
N PHE A 256 10.50 -19.83 1.24
CA PHE A 256 11.75 -19.55 1.96
C PHE A 256 12.93 -20.31 1.35
N ASP A 257 12.86 -21.64 1.38
CA ASP A 257 13.93 -22.54 1.00
C ASP A 257 13.35 -23.88 0.49
N LYS A 258 13.65 -24.19 -0.78
CA LYS A 258 13.18 -25.42 -1.43
C LYS A 258 13.85 -26.67 -0.85
N THR A 259 15.09 -26.57 -0.40
CA THR A 259 15.85 -27.70 0.17
C THR A 259 15.28 -28.12 1.51
N ILE A 260 14.96 -27.16 2.38
CA ILE A 260 14.28 -27.42 3.66
C ILE A 260 12.93 -28.11 3.42
N ASN A 261 12.21 -27.72 2.36
CA ASN A 261 10.92 -28.32 2.02
C ASN A 261 11.03 -29.80 1.66
N GLU A 262 11.96 -30.13 0.76
CA GLU A 262 12.20 -31.49 0.28
C GLU A 262 12.60 -32.45 1.42
N GLU A 263 13.34 -31.96 2.41
CA GLU A 263 13.78 -32.76 3.54
C GLU A 263 12.70 -32.96 4.62
N LEU A 264 11.79 -31.99 4.79
CA LEU A 264 10.79 -32.02 5.86
C LEU A 264 9.44 -32.59 5.43
N PHE A 265 9.08 -32.49 4.15
CA PHE A 265 7.73 -32.82 3.69
C PHE A 265 7.74 -33.81 2.53
N SER A 266 7.30 -35.04 2.79
CA SER A 266 6.95 -35.96 1.71
C SER A 266 5.55 -35.64 1.17
N PHE A 267 5.37 -35.67 -0.15
CA PHE A 267 4.05 -35.50 -0.78
C PHE A 267 3.00 -36.49 -0.25
N ARG A 268 3.42 -37.67 0.23
CA ARG A 268 2.52 -38.66 0.85
C ARG A 268 1.95 -38.21 2.20
N GLU A 269 2.63 -37.31 2.89
CA GLU A 269 2.22 -36.79 4.20
C GLU A 269 1.36 -35.53 4.10
N ILE A 270 1.28 -34.94 2.90
CA ILE A 270 0.44 -33.79 2.60
C ILE A 270 -1.00 -34.29 2.35
N PRO A 271 -2.01 -33.74 3.05
CA PRO A 271 -3.39 -34.15 2.88
C PRO A 271 -3.90 -33.75 1.50
N SER A 272 -4.82 -34.55 0.95
CA SER A 272 -5.53 -34.18 -0.27
C SER A 272 -6.42 -32.96 -0.03
N PHE A 273 -6.50 -32.04 -0.98
CA PHE A 273 -7.32 -30.83 -0.81
C PHE A 273 -8.80 -31.10 -0.53
N VAL A 274 -9.33 -32.23 -1.02
CA VAL A 274 -10.71 -32.66 -0.74
C VAL A 274 -10.95 -32.94 0.74
N SER A 275 -9.91 -33.40 1.47
CA SER A 275 -9.98 -33.74 2.90
C SER A 275 -9.94 -32.53 3.83
N LEU A 276 -9.59 -31.34 3.32
CA LEU A 276 -9.59 -30.12 4.12
C LEU A 276 -11.01 -29.67 4.44
N ASP A 277 -11.26 -29.35 5.72
CA ASP A 277 -12.48 -28.67 6.13
C ASP A 277 -12.54 -27.23 5.57
N ASN A 278 -13.71 -26.60 5.70
CA ASN A 278 -13.91 -25.26 5.16
C ASN A 278 -13.02 -24.21 5.87
N ALA A 279 -12.74 -24.39 7.16
CA ALA A 279 -11.88 -23.48 7.90
C ALA A 279 -10.44 -23.51 7.37
N SER A 280 -9.90 -24.70 7.11
CA SER A 280 -8.56 -24.91 6.57
C SER A 280 -8.45 -24.44 5.12
N LYS A 281 -9.49 -24.65 4.32
CA LYS A 281 -9.57 -24.08 2.95
C LYS A 281 -9.54 -22.55 2.97
N ASN A 282 -10.26 -21.93 3.90
CA ASN A 282 -10.24 -20.46 4.04
C ASN A 282 -8.85 -19.96 4.45
N LYS A 283 -8.19 -20.59 5.44
CA LYS A 283 -6.81 -20.26 5.82
C LYS A 283 -5.83 -20.38 4.65
N LEU A 284 -6.00 -21.41 3.81
CA LEU A 284 -5.18 -21.61 2.62
C LEU A 284 -5.37 -20.47 1.62
N ILE A 285 -6.62 -20.09 1.34
CA ILE A 285 -6.94 -18.96 0.46
C ILE A 285 -6.35 -17.66 0.99
N GLU A 286 -6.47 -17.41 2.30
CA GLU A 286 -5.89 -16.24 2.97
C GLU A 286 -4.36 -16.21 2.85
N LEU A 287 -3.69 -17.35 3.07
CA LEU A 287 -2.24 -17.48 2.94
C LEU A 287 -1.76 -17.26 1.50
N ILE A 288 -2.47 -17.80 0.51
CA ILE A 288 -2.16 -17.58 -0.91
C ILE A 288 -2.35 -16.11 -1.28
N ASN A 289 -3.45 -15.49 -0.84
CA ASN A 289 -3.68 -14.06 -1.04
C ASN A 289 -2.57 -13.23 -0.38
N PHE A 290 -2.11 -13.61 0.81
CA PHE A 290 -0.97 -12.95 1.45
C PHE A 290 0.29 -12.97 0.57
N PHE A 291 0.65 -14.13 0.03
CA PHE A 291 1.83 -14.25 -0.83
C PHE A 291 1.70 -13.54 -2.19
N LYS A 292 0.47 -13.33 -2.69
CA LYS A 292 0.24 -12.47 -3.87
C LYS A 292 0.73 -11.03 -3.62
N TYR A 293 0.59 -10.53 -2.40
CA TYR A 293 0.97 -9.16 -2.03
C TYR A 293 2.38 -9.05 -1.44
N TYR A 294 2.80 -10.05 -0.67
CA TYR A 294 4.10 -10.10 -0.02
C TYR A 294 4.85 -11.37 -0.42
N PRO A 295 5.29 -11.49 -1.69
CA PRO A 295 5.87 -12.73 -2.23
C PRO A 295 7.20 -13.10 -1.58
N LEU A 296 7.97 -12.12 -1.09
CA LEU A 296 9.31 -12.32 -0.51
C LEU A 296 9.33 -12.20 1.02
N PHE A 297 8.15 -12.12 1.66
CA PHE A 297 8.05 -11.76 3.07
C PHE A 297 8.79 -12.70 4.01
N PHE A 298 8.82 -14.00 3.69
CA PHE A 298 9.51 -14.98 4.51
C PHE A 298 10.95 -15.23 4.06
N GLY A 299 11.35 -14.87 2.83
CA GLY A 299 12.57 -15.37 2.18
C GLY A 299 13.47 -14.35 1.48
N GLY A 300 13.40 -13.07 1.82
CA GLY A 300 14.32 -12.08 1.24
C GLY A 300 14.10 -10.63 1.63
N GLU A 301 13.26 -10.37 2.62
CA GLU A 301 12.93 -9.01 3.04
C GLU A 301 13.40 -8.75 4.47
N GLU A 302 13.94 -7.55 4.71
CA GLU A 302 14.22 -7.05 6.05
C GLU A 302 12.90 -6.73 6.76
N ILE A 303 12.61 -7.48 7.82
CA ILE A 303 11.34 -7.43 8.56
C ILE A 303 11.48 -6.57 9.81
N LYS A 304 12.67 -6.57 10.43
CA LYS A 304 12.91 -5.93 11.70
C LYS A 304 14.02 -4.89 11.61
N LYS A 305 13.68 -3.62 11.79
CA LYS A 305 14.67 -2.54 11.94
C LYS A 305 15.00 -2.31 13.40
#